data_AF-A0A6V8E4K9-F1
#
_entry.id   AF-A0A6V8E4K9-F1
#
_cell.length_a   1.000
_cell.length_b   1.000
_cell.length_c   1.000
_cell.angle_alpha   90.00
_cell.angle_beta   90.00
_cell.angle_gamma   90.00
#
_symmetry.space_group_name_H-M   'P 1'
#
loop_
_entity.id
_entity.type
_entity.pdbx_description
1 polymer ?
#
loop_
_entity_poly.entity_id
_entity_poly.type
_entity_poly.pdbx_seq_one_letter_code
_entity_poly.pdbx_strand_id
1 'polypeptide(L)'
;MHRRVIVPSRINIIGEHTDYAGGLALPFAIDVKLELIIKPLETGFSGDEIVIALWQAAGGYPAELIVNSEIPIGKGMSSSAALCVAITVGANPNLEQLTICKMAQKLEHQILGTPCGLLDQMAMVFAKENHATLINFDDFSIDYIALPKSWKFKLVDSGIHRKLADVDYNSNSEYQQEHVNTENNRVLHAINSSAETLGRLLNESHDSLQKLGVSIVEIDTLVKTLQDTEGVLGARMMGGGYGGMILVLVVNDDVLPNAITVSSSSTLRFEEFS
;
A
#
# COMPACT_ATOMS: atom_id res chain seq x y z
N MET A 1 -17.58 14.29 -21.97
CA MET A 1 -17.88 12.97 -21.38
C MET A 1 -17.24 12.95 -20.01
N HIS A 2 -18.03 12.66 -18.99
CA HIS A 2 -17.56 12.58 -17.62
C HIS A 2 -16.74 11.30 -17.45
N ARG A 3 -15.72 11.34 -16.58
CA ARG A 3 -14.93 10.16 -16.24
C ARG A 3 -15.00 9.88 -14.75
N ARG A 4 -14.92 8.61 -14.39
CA ARG A 4 -14.80 8.15 -13.02
C ARG A 4 -13.69 7.11 -12.93
N VAL A 5 -12.81 7.30 -11.95
CA VAL A 5 -11.75 6.35 -11.63
C VAL A 5 -11.91 5.92 -10.17
N ILE A 6 -12.00 4.62 -9.95
CA ILE A 6 -12.09 4.03 -8.61
C ILE A 6 -10.83 3.22 -8.39
N VAL A 7 -10.03 3.59 -7.39
CA VAL A 7 -8.78 2.91 -7.04
C VAL A 7 -8.92 2.29 -5.65
N PRO A 8 -8.69 0.97 -5.49
CA PRO A 8 -8.70 0.34 -4.18
C PRO A 8 -7.47 0.78 -3.37
N SER A 9 -7.54 0.66 -2.05
CA SER A 9 -6.37 0.68 -1.17
C SER A 9 -5.64 -0.66 -1.26
N ARG A 10 -4.49 -0.77 -0.61
CA ARG A 10 -3.70 -2.01 -0.50
C ARG A 10 -3.26 -2.31 0.92
N ILE A 11 -3.03 -3.58 1.20
CA ILE A 11 -2.16 -4.00 2.31
C ILE A 11 -0.93 -4.73 1.77
N ASN A 12 0.17 -4.64 2.50
CA ASN A 12 1.37 -5.41 2.22
C ASN A 12 1.45 -6.57 3.22
N ILE A 13 1.38 -7.82 2.76
CA ILE A 13 1.47 -8.97 3.67
C ILE A 13 2.89 -9.01 4.27
N ILE A 14 3.90 -8.97 3.40
CA ILE A 14 5.32 -9.09 3.77
C ILE A 14 6.19 -8.58 2.61
N GLY A 15 7.44 -8.18 2.87
CA GLY A 15 8.26 -7.48 1.88
C GLY A 15 8.14 -5.98 2.02
N GLU A 16 8.34 -5.45 3.22
CA GLU A 16 8.39 -4.01 3.44
C GLU A 16 9.82 -3.52 3.20
N HIS A 17 10.01 -2.26 2.79
CA HIS A 17 11.35 -1.67 2.67
C HIS A 17 12.28 -2.41 1.69
N THR A 18 11.70 -3.14 0.72
CA THR A 18 12.40 -3.88 -0.34
C THR A 18 12.28 -3.23 -1.71
N ASP A 19 11.26 -2.41 -1.94
CA ASP A 19 10.85 -1.92 -3.26
C ASP A 19 11.82 -0.92 -3.87
N TYR A 20 12.42 -0.05 -3.06
CA TYR A 20 13.48 0.85 -3.49
C TYR A 20 14.84 0.17 -3.71
N ALA A 21 14.98 -1.11 -3.36
CA ALA A 21 16.21 -1.89 -3.44
C ALA A 21 16.12 -3.08 -4.41
N GLY A 22 15.09 -3.13 -5.26
CA GLY A 22 14.90 -4.22 -6.22
C GLY A 22 14.52 -5.56 -5.58
N GLY A 23 13.99 -5.55 -4.35
CA GLY A 23 13.60 -6.77 -3.66
C GLY A 23 12.21 -7.28 -4.06
N LEU A 24 11.59 -8.05 -3.17
CA LEU A 24 10.28 -8.67 -3.37
C LEU A 24 9.24 -8.11 -2.40
N ALA A 25 7.98 -8.09 -2.81
CA ALA A 25 6.84 -7.86 -1.91
C ALA A 25 5.64 -8.72 -2.28
N LEU A 26 4.75 -8.95 -1.30
CA LEU A 26 3.52 -9.74 -1.47
C LEU A 26 2.27 -8.97 -1.00
N PRO A 27 1.88 -7.86 -1.66
CA PRO A 27 0.67 -7.12 -1.31
C PRO A 27 -0.61 -7.69 -1.94
N PHE A 28 -1.76 -7.20 -1.48
CA PHE A 28 -3.03 -7.31 -2.19
C PHE A 28 -3.89 -6.05 -1.99
N ALA A 29 -4.78 -5.77 -2.95
CA ALA A 29 -5.74 -4.66 -2.85
C ALA A 29 -6.93 -5.01 -1.96
N ILE A 30 -7.48 -4.03 -1.25
CA ILE A 30 -8.63 -4.18 -0.35
C ILE A 30 -9.80 -3.27 -0.76
N ASP A 31 -11.00 -3.58 -0.28
CA ASP A 31 -12.24 -2.92 -0.72
C ASP A 31 -12.48 -1.51 -0.14
N VAL A 32 -11.45 -0.87 0.43
CA VAL A 32 -11.48 0.53 0.86
C VAL A 32 -11.01 1.39 -0.31
N LYS A 33 -11.82 2.33 -0.80
CA LYS A 33 -11.59 2.95 -2.12
C LYS A 33 -11.41 4.45 -2.09
N LEU A 34 -10.68 4.94 -3.08
CA LEU A 34 -10.68 6.33 -3.53
C LEU A 34 -11.39 6.41 -4.88
N GLU A 35 -12.24 7.41 -5.02
CA GLU A 35 -12.96 7.75 -6.24
C GLU A 35 -12.58 9.16 -6.69
N LEU A 36 -12.21 9.28 -7.97
CA LEU A 36 -12.01 10.53 -8.67
C LEU A 36 -13.09 10.68 -9.75
N ILE A 37 -13.90 11.73 -9.66
CA ILE A 37 -14.85 12.14 -10.69
C ILE A 37 -14.27 13.33 -11.43
N ILE A 38 -14.27 13.25 -12.76
CA ILE A 38 -13.72 14.28 -13.66
C ILE A 38 -14.86 14.78 -14.56
N LYS A 39 -15.19 16.06 -14.44
CA LYS A 39 -16.18 16.71 -15.30
C LYS A 39 -15.47 17.71 -16.23
N PRO A 40 -15.51 17.52 -17.56
CA PRO A 40 -14.88 18.46 -18.48
C PRO A 40 -15.45 19.88 -18.35
N LEU A 41 -14.56 20.87 -18.43
CA LEU A 41 -14.88 22.29 -18.53
C LEU A 41 -14.41 22.84 -19.88
N GLU A 42 -14.97 23.96 -20.31
CA GLU A 42 -14.46 24.65 -21.50
C GLU A 42 -13.07 25.27 -21.24
N THR A 43 -12.88 25.86 -20.06
CA THR A 43 -11.62 26.48 -19.62
C THR A 43 -11.44 26.36 -18.11
N GLY A 44 -10.18 26.43 -17.66
CA GLY A 44 -9.84 26.43 -16.24
C GLY A 44 -9.96 25.07 -15.55
N PHE A 45 -9.80 25.08 -14.23
CA PHE A 45 -9.85 23.91 -13.38
C PHE A 45 -10.60 24.23 -12.09
N SER A 46 -11.31 23.26 -11.53
CA SER A 46 -12.02 23.39 -10.25
C SER A 46 -11.84 22.13 -9.42
N GLY A 47 -11.71 22.27 -8.10
CA GLY A 47 -11.37 21.17 -7.19
C GLY A 47 -10.35 21.58 -6.13
N ASP A 48 -9.88 20.61 -5.35
CA ASP A 48 -8.78 20.81 -4.40
C ASP A 48 -7.47 21.21 -5.11
N GLU A 49 -6.70 22.12 -4.51
CA GLU A 49 -5.49 22.69 -5.13
C GLU A 49 -4.44 21.63 -5.48
N ILE A 50 -4.22 20.64 -4.60
CA ILE A 50 -3.25 19.55 -4.82
C ILE A 50 -3.76 18.63 -5.93
N VAL A 51 -5.07 18.34 -5.95
CA VAL A 51 -5.69 17.51 -6.98
C VAL A 51 -5.58 18.16 -8.36
N ILE A 52 -5.80 19.49 -8.45
CA ILE A 52 -5.61 20.26 -9.68
C ILE A 52 -4.13 20.21 -10.12
N ALA A 53 -3.19 20.43 -9.19
CA ALA A 53 -1.76 20.40 -9.51
C ALA A 53 -1.33 19.03 -10.05
N LEU A 54 -1.78 17.93 -9.44
CA LEU A 54 -1.54 16.57 -9.92
C LEU A 54 -2.14 16.35 -11.31
N TRP A 55 -3.39 16.77 -11.51
CA TRP A 55 -4.09 16.63 -12.79
C TRP A 55 -3.39 17.38 -13.92
N GLN A 56 -2.97 18.62 -13.68
CA GLN A 56 -2.22 19.41 -14.64
C GLN A 56 -0.87 18.77 -14.95
N ALA A 57 -0.14 18.30 -13.93
CA ALA A 57 1.14 17.63 -14.10
C ALA A 57 1.03 16.30 -14.89
N ALA A 58 -0.12 15.63 -14.81
CA ALA A 58 -0.45 14.44 -15.60
C ALA A 58 -0.89 14.76 -17.05
N GLY A 59 -0.96 16.03 -17.44
CA GLY A 59 -1.41 16.46 -18.76
C GLY A 59 -2.93 16.48 -18.93
N GLY A 60 -3.68 16.59 -17.83
CA GLY A 60 -5.13 16.63 -17.82
C GLY A 60 -5.73 17.87 -18.50
N TYR A 61 -6.88 17.69 -19.14
CA TYR A 61 -7.64 18.77 -19.80
C TYR A 61 -8.43 19.63 -18.78
N PRO A 62 -8.91 20.84 -19.15
CA PRO A 62 -9.76 21.66 -18.27
C PRO A 62 -10.93 20.88 -17.67
N ALA A 63 -10.98 20.79 -16.34
CA ALA A 63 -11.95 19.93 -15.65
C ALA A 63 -12.26 20.39 -14.22
N GLU A 64 -13.46 20.06 -13.76
CA GLU A 64 -13.83 19.96 -12.35
C GLU A 64 -13.42 18.57 -11.84
N LEU A 65 -12.70 18.52 -10.73
CA LEU A 65 -12.10 17.33 -10.14
C LEU A 65 -12.67 17.15 -8.73
N ILE A 66 -13.37 16.04 -8.51
CA ILE A 66 -14.02 15.73 -7.24
C ILE A 66 -13.43 14.43 -6.72
N VAL A 67 -12.89 14.46 -5.50
CA VAL A 67 -12.30 13.28 -4.84
C VAL A 67 -13.19 12.88 -3.67
N ASN A 68 -13.64 11.63 -3.67
CA ASN A 68 -14.30 10.98 -2.55
C ASN A 68 -13.40 9.83 -2.09
N SER A 69 -13.04 9.77 -0.81
CA SER A 69 -12.13 8.72 -0.31
C SER A 69 -12.63 8.12 0.99
N GLU A 70 -12.69 6.80 1.03
CA GLU A 70 -12.87 5.99 2.25
C GLU A 70 -11.52 5.63 2.88
N ILE A 71 -10.42 5.83 2.14
CA ILE A 71 -9.07 5.49 2.60
C ILE A 71 -8.63 6.48 3.68
N PRO A 72 -8.31 6.01 4.89
CA PRO A 72 -7.82 6.88 5.95
C PRO A 72 -6.50 7.57 5.56
N ILE A 73 -6.47 8.89 5.67
CA ILE A 73 -5.29 9.70 5.35
C ILE A 73 -4.21 9.46 6.42
N GLY A 74 -2.96 9.27 5.98
CA GLY A 74 -1.79 9.19 6.88
C GLY A 74 -1.70 7.91 7.72
N LYS A 75 -2.46 6.87 7.39
CA LYS A 75 -2.46 5.59 8.15
C LYS A 75 -1.66 4.47 7.50
N GLY A 76 -0.86 4.74 6.47
CA GLY A 76 -0.11 3.71 5.76
C GLY A 76 -0.96 2.85 4.80
N MET A 77 -2.16 3.32 4.43
CA MET A 77 -3.09 2.67 3.49
C MET A 77 -3.02 3.28 2.06
N SER A 78 -1.89 3.86 1.68
CA SER A 78 -1.65 4.32 0.29
C SER A 78 -2.62 5.36 -0.29
N SER A 79 -3.23 6.20 0.53
CA SER A 79 -4.19 7.20 0.03
C SER A 79 -3.58 8.16 -1.01
N SER A 80 -2.31 8.55 -0.85
CA SER A 80 -1.58 9.42 -1.79
C SER A 80 -1.31 8.71 -3.11
N ALA A 81 -0.76 7.49 -3.05
CA ALA A 81 -0.52 6.66 -4.23
C ALA A 81 -1.83 6.36 -4.98
N ALA A 82 -2.94 6.08 -4.27
CA ALA A 82 -4.24 5.83 -4.88
C ALA A 82 -4.76 7.04 -5.65
N LEU A 83 -4.58 8.24 -5.09
CA LEU A 83 -4.90 9.51 -5.78
C LEU A 83 -4.03 9.70 -7.03
N CYS A 84 -2.71 9.49 -6.93
CA CYS A 84 -1.80 9.62 -8.07
C CYS A 84 -2.11 8.62 -9.19
N VAL A 85 -2.49 7.39 -8.85
CA VAL A 85 -2.98 6.38 -9.81
C VAL A 85 -4.29 6.83 -10.44
N ALA A 86 -5.25 7.31 -9.65
CA ALA A 86 -6.55 7.77 -10.15
C ALA A 86 -6.40 8.94 -11.14
N ILE A 87 -5.55 9.91 -10.81
CA ILE A 87 -5.21 11.04 -11.67
C ILE A 87 -4.57 10.57 -12.97
N THR A 88 -3.58 9.67 -12.88
CA THR A 88 -2.85 9.15 -14.04
C THR A 88 -3.78 8.44 -15.01
N VAL A 89 -4.62 7.53 -14.50
CA VAL A 89 -5.59 6.77 -15.30
C VAL A 89 -6.66 7.71 -15.87
N GLY A 90 -7.16 8.67 -15.06
CA GLY A 90 -8.19 9.60 -15.49
C GLY A 90 -7.73 10.53 -16.62
N ALA A 91 -6.48 10.99 -16.55
CA ALA A 91 -5.88 11.84 -17.58
C ALA A 91 -5.47 11.03 -18.82
N ASN A 92 -4.92 9.83 -18.61
CA ASN A 92 -4.29 9.00 -19.65
C ASN A 92 -4.80 7.54 -19.59
N PRO A 93 -6.06 7.27 -19.97
CA PRO A 93 -6.71 5.97 -19.73
C PRO A 93 -6.14 4.79 -20.53
N ASN A 94 -5.35 5.06 -21.58
CA ASN A 94 -4.81 4.03 -22.48
C ASN A 94 -3.35 3.63 -22.16
N LEU A 95 -2.79 4.09 -21.03
CA LEU A 95 -1.44 3.72 -20.63
C LEU A 95 -1.36 2.27 -20.16
N GLU A 96 -0.23 1.62 -20.47
CA GLU A 96 0.08 0.31 -19.90
C GLU A 96 0.27 0.38 -18.38
N GLN A 97 -0.05 -0.72 -17.68
CA GLN A 97 -0.07 -0.78 -16.22
C GLN A 97 1.23 -0.31 -15.54
N LEU A 98 2.40 -0.75 -16.01
CA LEU A 98 3.68 -0.31 -15.43
C LEU A 98 3.95 1.18 -15.67
N THR A 99 3.53 1.70 -16.83
CA THR A 99 3.63 3.13 -17.16
C THR A 99 2.73 3.97 -16.25
N ILE A 100 1.52 3.48 -15.95
CA ILE A 100 0.64 4.09 -14.93
C ILE A 100 1.36 4.17 -13.59
N CYS A 101 1.96 3.07 -13.13
CA CYS A 101 2.64 3.02 -11.83
C CYS A 101 3.81 4.02 -11.76
N LYS A 102 4.67 4.05 -12.78
CA LYS A 102 5.82 4.97 -12.85
C LYS A 102 5.41 6.43 -12.95
N MET A 103 4.35 6.74 -13.70
CA MET A 103 3.82 8.11 -13.78
C MET A 103 3.19 8.55 -12.46
N ALA A 104 2.41 7.69 -11.81
CA ALA A 104 1.83 7.97 -10.50
C ALA A 104 2.91 8.19 -9.43
N GLN A 105 3.96 7.35 -9.40
CA GLN A 105 5.11 7.54 -8.51
C GLN A 105 5.81 8.89 -8.78
N LYS A 106 6.01 9.24 -10.06
CA LYS A 106 6.62 10.52 -10.44
C LYS A 106 5.79 11.71 -9.93
N LEU A 107 4.46 11.65 -10.02
CA LEU A 107 3.58 12.68 -9.46
C LEU A 107 3.73 12.81 -7.94
N GLU A 108 3.83 11.68 -7.23
CA GLU A 108 4.03 11.64 -5.78
C GLU A 108 5.37 12.27 -5.36
N HIS A 109 6.44 11.99 -6.10
CA HIS A 109 7.75 12.61 -5.87
C HIS A 109 7.74 14.11 -6.16
N GLN A 110 7.16 14.53 -7.30
CA GLN A 110 7.30 15.90 -7.80
C GLN A 110 6.30 16.89 -7.20
N ILE A 111 5.09 16.43 -6.89
CA ILE A 111 4.00 17.30 -6.43
C ILE A 111 3.77 17.14 -4.93
N LEU A 112 3.82 15.91 -4.42
CA LEU A 112 3.62 15.63 -2.99
C LEU A 112 4.92 15.62 -2.18
N GLY A 113 6.08 15.66 -2.86
CA GLY A 113 7.41 15.69 -2.22
C GLY A 113 7.73 14.44 -1.40
N THR A 114 7.06 13.32 -1.66
CA THR A 114 7.21 12.09 -0.86
C THR A 114 8.10 11.10 -1.61
N PRO A 115 9.33 10.81 -1.15
CA PRO A 115 10.17 9.80 -1.78
C PRO A 115 9.64 8.40 -1.45
N CYS A 116 8.96 7.76 -2.40
CA CYS A 116 8.41 6.41 -2.28
C CYS A 116 8.97 5.47 -3.36
N GLY A 117 8.97 4.16 -3.09
CA GLY A 117 9.16 3.15 -4.14
C GLY A 117 7.87 2.93 -4.96
N LEU A 118 7.73 1.75 -5.56
CA LEU A 118 6.64 1.40 -6.48
C LEU A 118 5.60 0.44 -5.87
N LEU A 119 5.80 -0.01 -4.62
CA LEU A 119 4.97 -1.04 -4.00
C LEU A 119 3.49 -0.68 -4.06
N ASP A 120 3.14 0.52 -3.62
CA ASP A 120 1.76 0.95 -3.47
C ASP A 120 1.03 0.98 -4.82
N GLN A 121 1.63 1.64 -5.80
CA GLN A 121 1.04 1.81 -7.13
C GLN A 121 0.89 0.45 -7.82
N MET A 122 1.92 -0.40 -7.75
CA MET A 122 1.88 -1.73 -8.35
C MET A 122 0.88 -2.66 -7.65
N ALA A 123 0.80 -2.61 -6.32
CA ALA A 123 -0.16 -3.40 -5.53
C ALA A 123 -1.62 -3.13 -5.93
N MET A 124 -1.96 -1.88 -6.24
CA MET A 124 -3.33 -1.49 -6.63
C MET A 124 -3.59 -1.75 -8.11
N VAL A 125 -2.66 -1.41 -9.00
CA VAL A 125 -2.83 -1.51 -10.47
C VAL A 125 -2.80 -2.96 -10.94
N PHE A 126 -1.91 -3.78 -10.39
CA PHE A 126 -1.79 -5.21 -10.69
C PHE A 126 -2.58 -6.08 -9.72
N ALA A 127 -3.59 -5.55 -9.04
CA ALA A 127 -4.39 -6.36 -8.13
C ALA A 127 -5.27 -7.37 -8.88
N LYS A 128 -5.49 -8.53 -8.26
CA LYS A 128 -6.43 -9.53 -8.74
C LYS A 128 -7.22 -10.07 -7.57
N GLU A 129 -8.53 -10.13 -7.73
CA GLU A 129 -9.43 -10.61 -6.67
C GLU A 129 -9.04 -12.03 -6.23
N ASN A 130 -9.06 -12.30 -4.92
CA ASN A 130 -8.65 -13.55 -4.28
C ASN A 130 -7.17 -13.93 -4.45
N HIS A 131 -6.31 -13.00 -4.86
CA HIS A 131 -4.87 -13.21 -5.00
C HIS A 131 -4.07 -12.12 -4.29
N ALA A 132 -2.90 -12.49 -3.79
CA ALA A 132 -1.80 -11.57 -3.57
C ALA A 132 -0.95 -11.46 -4.84
N THR A 133 -0.36 -10.30 -5.03
CA THR A 133 0.52 -10.01 -6.16
C THR A 133 1.95 -10.14 -5.66
N LEU A 134 2.68 -11.17 -6.08
CA LEU A 134 4.13 -11.21 -5.88
C LEU A 134 4.76 -10.24 -6.87
N ILE A 135 5.46 -9.24 -6.35
CA ILE A 135 6.12 -8.21 -7.14
C ILE A 135 7.62 -8.37 -6.98
N ASN A 136 8.33 -8.45 -8.11
CA ASN A 136 9.78 -8.32 -8.15
C ASN A 136 10.15 -6.91 -8.64
N PHE A 137 10.81 -6.11 -7.80
CA PHE A 137 11.14 -4.73 -8.14
C PHE A 137 12.45 -4.58 -8.95
N ASP A 138 13.21 -5.66 -9.13
CA ASP A 138 14.41 -5.67 -9.99
C ASP A 138 14.03 -5.65 -11.48
N ASP A 139 13.08 -6.50 -11.88
CA ASP A 139 12.65 -6.66 -13.29
C ASP A 139 11.18 -6.28 -13.54
N PHE A 140 10.44 -5.90 -12.50
CA PHE A 140 9.01 -5.58 -12.52
C PHE A 140 8.10 -6.76 -12.91
N SER A 141 8.57 -8.00 -12.77
CA SER A 141 7.74 -9.19 -12.98
C SER A 141 6.68 -9.35 -11.89
N ILE A 142 5.54 -9.93 -12.30
CA ILE A 142 4.35 -10.13 -11.48
C ILE A 142 3.92 -11.58 -11.54
N ASP A 143 3.73 -12.19 -10.37
CA ASP A 143 3.05 -13.47 -10.23
C ASP A 143 1.83 -13.33 -9.31
N TYR A 144 0.76 -14.07 -9.62
CA TYR A 144 -0.46 -14.06 -8.81
C TYR A 144 -0.52 -15.28 -7.90
N ILE A 145 -0.46 -15.05 -6.60
CA ILE A 145 -0.52 -16.10 -5.57
C ILE A 145 -1.93 -16.15 -5.00
N ALA A 146 -2.63 -17.26 -5.20
CA ALA A 146 -3.98 -17.43 -4.64
C ALA A 146 -3.95 -17.32 -3.10
N LEU A 147 -4.81 -16.48 -2.53
CA LEU A 147 -4.87 -16.28 -1.09
C LEU A 147 -5.53 -17.50 -0.41
N PRO A 148 -4.83 -18.19 0.51
CA PRO A 148 -5.44 -19.26 1.28
C PRO A 148 -6.59 -18.74 2.15
N LYS A 149 -7.73 -19.45 2.17
CA LYS A 149 -8.87 -19.08 3.04
C LYS A 149 -8.56 -19.12 4.54
N SER A 150 -7.47 -19.80 4.92
CA SER A 150 -6.95 -19.82 6.29
C SER A 150 -6.25 -18.53 6.68
N TRP A 151 -5.83 -17.70 5.72
CA TRP A 151 -5.20 -16.43 6.01
C TRP A 151 -6.27 -15.39 6.31
N LYS A 152 -6.41 -15.01 7.58
CA LYS A 152 -7.40 -14.04 8.05
C LYS A 152 -6.68 -12.82 8.60
N PHE A 153 -6.78 -11.71 7.88
CA PHE A 153 -6.09 -10.48 8.22
C PHE A 153 -7.01 -9.46 8.89
N LYS A 154 -6.45 -8.81 9.91
CA LYS A 154 -7.04 -7.67 10.60
C LYS A 154 -6.07 -6.49 10.50
N LEU A 155 -6.62 -5.28 10.47
CA LEU A 155 -5.84 -4.06 10.62
C LEU A 155 -6.17 -3.39 11.96
N VAL A 156 -5.12 -3.06 12.71
CA VAL A 156 -5.20 -2.31 13.97
C VAL A 156 -4.52 -0.96 13.77
N ASP A 157 -5.23 0.13 14.03
CA ASP A 157 -4.65 1.47 13.98
C ASP A 157 -3.79 1.70 15.23
N SER A 158 -2.53 2.08 15.04
CA SER A 158 -1.65 2.43 16.17
C SER A 158 -2.07 3.71 16.89
N GLY A 159 -2.88 4.56 16.25
CA GLY A 159 -3.21 5.90 16.75
C GLY A 159 -2.02 6.88 16.68
N ILE A 160 -0.89 6.45 16.11
CA ILE A 160 0.31 7.27 15.94
C ILE A 160 0.40 7.64 14.46
N HIS A 161 0.36 8.94 14.17
CA HIS A 161 0.42 9.48 12.82
C HIS A 161 1.51 10.56 12.76
N ARG A 162 2.75 10.16 12.44
CA ARG A 162 3.88 11.07 12.19
C ARG A 162 4.14 11.14 10.68
N LYS A 163 4.57 12.29 10.17
CA LYS A 163 4.97 12.39 8.75
C LYS A 163 6.37 11.79 8.61
N LEU A 164 6.59 10.97 7.57
CA LEU A 164 7.91 10.44 7.24
C LEU A 164 8.98 11.53 7.06
N ALA A 165 8.57 12.73 6.63
CA ALA A 165 9.46 13.89 6.46
C ALA A 165 10.04 14.43 7.78
N ASP A 166 9.49 14.05 8.93
CA ASP A 166 9.90 14.55 10.25
C ASP A 166 10.95 13.65 10.92
N VAL A 167 11.37 12.56 10.29
CA VAL A 167 12.32 11.59 10.87
C VAL A 167 13.58 11.49 10.03
N ASP A 168 14.72 11.84 10.63
CA ASP A 168 16.05 11.68 10.02
C ASP A 168 16.33 10.18 9.80
N TYR A 169 16.15 9.73 8.56
CA TYR A 169 16.49 8.40 8.11
C TYR A 169 18.01 8.21 8.09
N ASN A 170 18.60 7.83 9.22
CA ASN A 170 19.98 7.36 9.28
C ASN A 170 20.03 5.87 8.95
N SER A 171 19.74 5.49 7.69
CA SER A 171 19.94 4.11 7.27
C SER A 171 21.41 3.75 7.31
N ASN A 172 21.74 2.76 8.14
CA ASN A 172 22.99 2.05 7.99
C ASN A 172 22.89 1.16 6.74
N SER A 173 23.60 1.53 5.67
CA SER A 173 23.51 0.89 4.35
C SER A 173 23.83 -0.61 4.38
N GLU A 174 24.61 -1.08 5.35
CA GLU A 174 24.92 -2.49 5.54
C GLU A 174 23.68 -3.28 6.00
N TYR A 175 22.98 -2.77 7.02
CA TYR A 175 21.74 -3.40 7.53
C TYR A 175 20.59 -3.33 6.53
N GLN A 176 20.56 -2.31 5.66
CA GLN A 176 19.56 -2.20 4.61
C GLN A 176 19.67 -3.38 3.63
N GLN A 177 20.88 -3.73 3.18
CA GLN A 177 21.06 -4.86 2.26
C GLN A 177 20.78 -6.20 2.95
N GLU A 178 21.17 -6.37 4.21
CA GLU A 178 20.85 -7.55 5.00
C GLU A 178 19.33 -7.71 5.18
N HIS A 179 18.63 -6.62 5.51
CA HIS A 179 17.18 -6.60 5.61
C HIS A 179 16.54 -7.05 4.30
N VAL A 180 16.91 -6.45 3.17
CA VAL A 180 16.34 -6.80 1.85
C VAL A 180 16.56 -8.28 1.53
N ASN A 181 17.76 -8.81 1.75
CA ASN A 181 18.06 -10.22 1.48
C ASN A 181 17.22 -11.16 2.36
N THR A 182 17.11 -10.87 3.66
CA THR A 182 16.34 -11.71 4.58
C THR A 182 14.83 -11.57 4.35
N GLU A 183 14.35 -10.37 4.03
CA GLU A 183 12.95 -10.10 3.75
C GLU A 183 12.51 -10.76 2.43
N ASN A 184 13.34 -10.75 1.39
CA ASN A 184 13.07 -11.48 0.15
C ASN A 184 12.89 -12.98 0.41
N ASN A 185 13.74 -13.58 1.25
CA ASN A 185 13.59 -14.98 1.65
C ASN A 185 12.29 -15.22 2.42
N ARG A 186 11.88 -14.29 3.30
CA ARG A 186 10.59 -14.37 4.01
C ARG A 186 9.40 -14.27 3.05
N VAL A 187 9.45 -13.38 2.05
CA VAL A 187 8.44 -13.29 0.99
C VAL A 187 8.29 -14.62 0.26
N LEU A 188 9.40 -15.20 -0.21
CA LEU A 188 9.37 -16.48 -0.92
C LEU A 188 8.87 -17.63 -0.04
N HIS A 189 9.26 -17.66 1.24
CA HIS A 189 8.79 -18.67 2.19
C HIS A 189 7.31 -18.48 2.55
N ALA A 190 6.79 -17.26 2.53
CA ALA A 190 5.37 -17.00 2.77
C ALA A 190 4.48 -17.65 1.69
N ILE A 191 4.95 -17.71 0.44
CA ILE A 191 4.24 -18.32 -0.68
C ILE A 191 3.94 -19.79 -0.35
N ASN A 192 2.66 -20.17 -0.34
CA ASN A 192 2.17 -21.51 0.01
C ASN A 192 2.39 -21.96 1.47
N SER A 193 2.73 -21.05 2.38
CA SER A 193 2.88 -21.37 3.81
C SER A 193 1.54 -21.54 4.54
N SER A 194 1.58 -22.23 5.68
CA SER A 194 0.43 -22.32 6.59
C SER A 194 0.14 -21.00 7.30
N ALA A 195 -1.07 -20.90 7.89
CA ALA A 195 -1.47 -19.92 8.90
C ALA A 195 -0.32 -19.47 9.83
N GLU A 196 0.15 -20.48 10.56
CA GLU A 196 1.08 -20.39 11.66
C GLU A 196 2.49 -20.05 11.17
N THR A 197 2.87 -20.55 10.00
CA THR A 197 4.18 -20.22 9.40
C THR A 197 4.21 -18.79 8.92
N LEU A 198 3.16 -18.32 8.24
CA LEU A 198 3.05 -16.91 7.87
C LEU A 198 3.10 -16.02 9.12
N GLY A 199 2.35 -16.37 10.17
CA GLY A 199 2.37 -15.63 11.44
C GLY A 199 3.77 -15.44 12.02
N ARG A 200 4.59 -16.50 12.05
CA ARG A 200 6.00 -16.41 12.46
C ARG A 200 6.82 -15.50 11.55
N LEU A 201 6.65 -15.60 10.23
CA LEU A 201 7.35 -14.76 9.25
C LEU A 201 6.98 -13.27 9.40
N LEU A 202 5.72 -12.95 9.74
CA LEU A 202 5.31 -11.58 10.04
C LEU A 202 6.05 -11.03 11.26
N ASN A 203 6.18 -11.82 12.32
CA ASN A 203 6.91 -11.41 13.52
C ASN A 203 8.40 -11.20 13.22
N GLU A 204 9.02 -12.10 12.47
CA GLU A 204 10.42 -11.97 12.04
C GLU A 204 10.65 -10.74 11.13
N SER A 205 9.69 -10.43 10.25
CA SER A 205 9.71 -9.22 9.44
C SER A 205 9.65 -7.97 10.32
N HIS A 206 8.79 -7.93 11.34
CA HIS A 206 8.72 -6.81 12.27
C HIS A 206 10.02 -6.63 13.09
N ASP A 207 10.60 -7.72 13.61
CA ASP A 207 11.89 -7.68 14.29
C ASP A 207 13.01 -7.15 13.39
N SER A 208 12.95 -7.49 12.09
CA SER A 208 13.90 -6.96 11.11
C SER A 208 13.71 -5.47 10.87
N LEU A 209 12.48 -4.95 10.84
CA LEU A 209 12.19 -3.53 10.71
C LEU A 209 12.60 -2.72 11.96
N GLN A 210 12.47 -3.30 13.15
CA GLN A 210 13.02 -2.71 14.38
C GLN A 210 14.53 -2.50 14.26
N LYS A 211 15.27 -3.52 13.81
CA LYS A 211 16.72 -3.43 13.60
C LYS A 211 17.11 -2.45 12.51
N LEU A 212 16.27 -2.30 11.47
CA LEU A 212 16.44 -1.31 10.41
C LEU A 212 16.26 0.13 10.92
N GLY A 213 15.64 0.31 12.09
CA GLY A 213 15.42 1.62 12.71
C GLY A 213 14.23 2.39 12.15
N VAL A 214 13.29 1.70 11.47
CA VAL A 214 12.09 2.32 10.87
C VAL A 214 10.84 2.23 11.76
N SER A 215 10.98 1.57 12.92
CA SER A 215 9.95 1.50 13.96
C SER A 215 10.32 2.37 15.16
N ILE A 216 9.36 2.55 16.06
CA ILE A 216 9.52 3.26 17.32
C ILE A 216 8.99 2.39 18.46
N VAL A 217 9.50 2.63 19.66
CA VAL A 217 9.19 1.85 20.87
C VAL A 217 7.69 1.72 21.11
N GLU A 218 6.91 2.76 20.84
CA GLU A 218 5.46 2.75 21.00
C GLU A 218 4.77 1.78 20.02
N ILE A 219 5.24 1.71 18.77
CA ILE A 219 4.75 0.75 17.77
C ILE A 219 5.19 -0.66 18.13
N ASP A 220 6.46 -0.84 18.52
CA ASP A 220 7.01 -2.15 18.87
C ASP A 220 6.28 -2.76 20.07
N THR A 221 5.98 -1.93 21.07
CA THR A 221 5.21 -2.34 22.25
C THR A 221 3.79 -2.77 21.88
N LEU A 222 3.14 -2.03 20.98
CA LEU A 222 1.80 -2.36 20.50
C LEU A 222 1.80 -3.65 19.68
N VAL A 223 2.74 -3.80 18.74
CA VAL A 223 2.88 -5.03 17.95
C VAL A 223 3.16 -6.22 18.85
N LYS A 224 4.05 -6.09 19.84
CA LYS A 224 4.33 -7.15 20.81
C LYS A 224 3.09 -7.55 21.61
N THR A 225 2.31 -6.57 22.07
CA THR A 225 1.05 -6.82 22.77
C THR A 225 0.05 -7.59 21.89
N LEU A 226 -0.03 -7.25 20.60
CA LEU A 226 -0.87 -7.96 19.65
C LEU A 226 -0.36 -9.40 19.41
N GLN A 227 0.95 -9.58 19.25
CA GLN A 227 1.57 -10.92 19.09
C GLN A 227 1.33 -11.83 20.29
N ASP A 228 1.27 -11.28 21.50
CA ASP A 228 1.01 -12.03 22.74
C ASP A 228 -0.49 -12.27 23.01
N THR A 229 -1.38 -11.75 22.16
CA THR A 229 -2.84 -11.91 22.29
C THR A 229 -3.29 -13.29 21.81
N GLU A 230 -4.15 -13.96 22.60
CA GLU A 230 -4.69 -15.28 22.26
C GLU A 230 -5.41 -15.25 20.90
N GLY A 231 -5.05 -16.20 20.02
CA GLY A 231 -5.61 -16.32 18.68
C GLY A 231 -4.94 -15.44 17.62
N VAL A 232 -3.98 -14.59 17.98
CA VAL A 232 -3.09 -13.91 17.02
C VAL A 232 -1.96 -14.86 16.64
N LEU A 233 -1.78 -15.06 15.33
CA LEU A 233 -0.72 -15.89 14.76
C LEU A 233 0.56 -15.08 14.51
N GLY A 234 0.42 -13.80 14.18
CA GLY A 234 1.52 -12.88 14.01
C GLY A 234 1.03 -11.46 13.72
N ALA A 235 1.89 -10.49 13.99
CA ALA A 235 1.60 -9.09 13.72
C ALA A 235 2.87 -8.32 13.35
N ARG A 236 2.72 -7.37 12.42
CA ARG A 236 3.76 -6.42 12.03
C ARG A 236 3.16 -5.06 11.73
N MET A 237 3.95 -4.00 11.94
CA MET A 237 3.65 -2.68 11.36
C MET A 237 3.50 -2.78 9.82
N MET A 238 2.86 -1.82 9.16
CA MET A 238 2.72 -1.79 7.69
C MET A 238 3.01 -0.39 7.15
N GLY A 239 3.66 -0.31 5.99
CA GLY A 239 4.06 0.95 5.35
C GLY A 239 5.42 1.47 5.83
N GLY A 240 5.75 2.71 5.44
CA GLY A 240 7.09 3.29 5.58
C GLY A 240 7.59 3.61 6.99
N GLY A 241 6.91 3.17 8.04
CA GLY A 241 7.38 3.34 9.41
C GLY A 241 6.70 4.42 10.25
N TYR A 242 7.07 4.48 11.54
CA TYR A 242 6.78 5.58 12.47
C TYR A 242 5.29 5.85 12.80
N GLY A 243 4.40 4.91 12.53
CA GLY A 243 2.97 5.04 12.77
C GLY A 243 2.11 4.18 11.85
N GLY A 244 0.81 4.48 11.82
CA GLY A 244 -0.13 3.88 10.87
C GLY A 244 -0.73 2.56 11.32
N MET A 245 -1.12 1.72 10.34
CA MET A 245 -1.76 0.45 10.60
C MET A 245 -0.75 -0.66 10.93
N ILE A 246 -1.16 -1.57 11.81
CA ILE A 246 -0.52 -2.84 12.09
C ILE A 246 -1.35 -3.93 11.40
N LEU A 247 -0.68 -4.75 10.60
CA LEU A 247 -1.24 -5.96 10.02
C LEU A 247 -1.18 -7.09 11.05
N VAL A 248 -2.32 -7.73 11.29
CA VAL A 248 -2.45 -8.84 12.23
C VAL A 248 -3.05 -10.04 11.52
N LEU A 249 -2.43 -11.21 11.66
CA LEU A 249 -2.94 -12.49 11.18
C LEU A 249 -3.58 -13.23 12.37
N VAL A 250 -4.82 -13.69 12.21
CA VAL A 250 -5.59 -14.33 13.29
C VAL A 250 -6.07 -15.73 12.91
N VAL A 251 -6.32 -16.58 13.90
CA VAL A 251 -6.81 -17.97 13.69
C VAL A 251 -8.26 -18.01 13.20
N ASN A 252 -9.09 -17.02 13.54
CA ASN A 252 -10.48 -16.89 13.13
C ASN A 252 -10.95 -15.42 13.21
N ASP A 253 -12.14 -15.12 12.67
CA ASP A 253 -12.62 -13.73 12.56
C ASP A 253 -13.09 -13.12 13.89
N ASP A 254 -13.30 -13.94 14.93
CA ASP A 254 -13.76 -13.53 16.26
C ASP A 254 -12.62 -12.91 17.09
N VAL A 255 -11.36 -13.21 16.73
CA VAL A 255 -10.18 -12.60 17.36
C VAL A 255 -10.09 -11.13 16.95
N LEU A 256 -9.86 -10.26 17.94
CA LEU A 256 -9.84 -8.80 17.78
C LEU A 256 -11.13 -8.27 17.10
N PRO A 257 -12.30 -8.39 17.75
CA PRO A 257 -13.59 -8.07 17.13
C PRO A 257 -13.75 -6.59 16.74
N ASN A 258 -12.99 -5.70 17.38
CA ASN A 258 -13.00 -4.26 17.09
C ASN A 258 -12.01 -3.86 15.98
N ALA A 259 -11.16 -4.78 15.51
CA ALA A 259 -10.22 -4.53 14.43
C ALA A 259 -10.88 -4.69 13.06
N ILE A 260 -10.34 -3.99 12.05
CA ILE A 260 -10.90 -3.99 10.70
C ILE A 260 -10.52 -5.31 10.02
N THR A 261 -11.50 -6.15 9.67
CA THR A 261 -11.27 -7.31 8.80
C THR A 261 -11.02 -6.83 7.38
N VAL A 262 -9.98 -7.37 6.74
CA VAL A 262 -9.67 -7.06 5.35
C VAL A 262 -9.62 -8.32 4.51
N SER A 263 -10.08 -8.19 3.27
CA SER A 263 -10.07 -9.24 2.24
C SER A 263 -9.66 -8.63 0.91
N SER A 264 -9.14 -9.47 0.02
CA SER A 264 -8.73 -9.02 -1.31
C SER A 264 -9.90 -8.49 -2.13
N SER A 265 -9.65 -7.44 -2.90
CA SER A 265 -10.53 -6.88 -3.91
C SER A 265 -9.95 -7.02 -5.32
N SER A 266 -10.73 -6.63 -6.33
CA SER A 266 -10.23 -6.42 -7.69
C SER A 266 -9.30 -5.20 -7.81
N THR A 267 -8.68 -5.04 -8.97
CA THR A 267 -7.98 -3.80 -9.38
C THR A 267 -8.94 -2.62 -9.57
N LEU A 268 -8.33 -1.47 -9.89
CA LEU A 268 -8.99 -0.22 -10.21
C LEU A 268 -10.02 -0.36 -11.35
N ARG A 269 -10.98 0.57 -11.38
CA ARG A 269 -12.00 0.67 -12.42
C ARG A 269 -11.99 2.05 -13.04
N PHE A 270 -12.14 2.08 -14.36
CA PHE A 270 -12.27 3.29 -15.17
C PHE A 270 -13.59 3.25 -15.91
N GLU A 271 -14.37 4.31 -15.82
CA GLU A 271 -15.69 4.44 -16.43
C GLU A 271 -15.80 5.80 -17.15
N GLU A 272 -16.37 5.80 -18.35
CA GLU A 272 -16.79 7.03 -19.03
C GLU A 272 -18.32 7.06 -19.12
N PHE A 273 -18.93 8.20 -18.81
CA PHE A 273 -20.37 8.37 -18.79
C PHE A 273 -20.80 9.75 -19.32
N SER A 274 -22.05 9.83 -19.76
CA SER A 274 -22.64 11.06 -20.29
C SER A 274 -23.07 11.99 -19.16
#